data_AF-A0A519UUP5-F1
#
_entry.id   AF-A0A519UUP5-F1
#
_cell.length_a   1.000
_cell.length_b   1.000
_cell.length_c   1.000
_cell.angle_alpha   90.00
_cell.angle_beta   90.00
_cell.angle_gamma   90.00
#
_symmetry.space_group_name_H-M   'P 1'
#
loop_
_entity.id
_entity.type
_entity.pdbx_description
1 polymer ?
#
loop_
_entity_poly.entity_id
_entity_poly.type
_entity_poly.pdbx_seq_one_letter_code
_entity_poly.pdbx_strand_id
1 'polypeptide(L)' 'MPDKQVEDLKLLLAEEADLEIIEQELEVGEKVLIKAGPFKGIVAELILLRSKKSIVLRLESLGHAIKINTSMAFIESLK' A
#
# COMPACT_ATOMS: atom_id res chain seq x y z
N MET A 1 31.49 1.99 -8.71
CA MET A 1 31.73 1.45 -7.35
C MET A 1 30.41 1.52 -6.60
N PRO A 2 29.97 0.43 -5.93
CA PRO A 2 28.67 0.31 -5.26
C PRO A 2 28.38 1.42 -4.24
N ASP A 3 29.43 2.04 -3.70
CA ASP A 3 29.34 3.03 -2.63
C ASP A 3 28.61 4.32 -3.04
N LYS A 4 28.73 4.72 -4.31
CA LYS A 4 28.08 5.94 -4.82
C LYS A 4 26.56 5.81 -4.83
N GLN A 5 26.04 4.61 -5.09
CA GLN A 5 24.60 4.35 -5.06
C GLN A 5 24.03 4.45 -3.64
N VAL A 6 24.80 4.00 -2.64
CA VAL A 6 24.42 4.10 -1.23
C VAL A 6 24.43 5.55 -0.74
N GLU A 7 25.37 6.35 -1.25
CA GLU A 7 25.47 7.77 -0.90
C GLU A 7 24.35 8.61 -1.55
N ASP A 8 24.01 8.33 -2.80
CA ASP A 8 22.86 8.93 -3.47
C ASP A 8 21.54 8.59 -2.75
N LEU A 9 21.40 7.35 -2.25
CA LEU A 9 20.26 6.94 -1.41
C LEU A 9 20.20 7.69 -0.07
N LYS A 10 21.36 7.94 0.57
CA LYS A 10 21.43 8.71 1.83
C LYS A 10 21.08 10.19 1.64
N LEU A 11 21.47 10.79 0.52
CA LEU A 11 21.12 12.16 0.16
C LEU A 11 19.62 12.31 -0.10
N LEU A 12 19.02 11.34 -0.79
CA LEU A 12 17.56 11.28 -0.99
C LEU A 12 16.80 11.19 0.35
N LEU A 13 17.31 10.41 1.32
CA LEU A 13 16.73 10.29 2.66
C LEU A 13 16.92 11.52 3.55
N ALA A 14 17.86 12.42 3.21
CA ALA A 14 18.21 13.60 4.02
C ALA A 14 17.38 14.84 3.66
N GLU A 15 16.73 14.87 2.51
CA GLU A 15 15.65 15.81 2.21
C GLU A 15 14.36 15.29 2.86
N GLU A 16 13.50 16.16 3.38
CA GLU A 16 12.22 15.80 4.03
C GLU A 16 11.17 15.20 3.05
N ALA A 17 11.60 14.36 2.12
CA ALA A 17 10.73 13.39 1.50
C ALA A 17 10.62 12.21 2.46
N ASP A 18 9.40 11.89 2.93
CA ASP A 18 9.06 10.63 3.61
C ASP A 18 9.33 9.44 2.66
N LEU A 19 10.59 9.13 2.40
CA LEU A 19 11.06 8.01 1.60
C LEU A 19 11.13 6.79 2.51
N GLU A 20 10.00 6.10 2.60
CA GLU A 20 9.93 4.81 3.27
C GLU A 20 10.32 3.69 2.30
N ILE A 21 11.36 2.93 2.63
CA ILE A 21 11.65 1.66 1.95
C ILE A 21 10.47 0.71 2.23
N ILE A 22 9.80 0.26 1.16
CA ILE A 22 8.67 -0.66 1.24
C ILE A 22 9.23 -2.07 1.04
N GLU A 23 9.42 -2.82 2.13
CA GLU A 23 9.81 -4.24 2.08
C GLU A 23 8.62 -5.17 1.74
N GLN A 24 7.39 -4.64 1.65
CA GLN A 24 6.19 -5.40 1.29
C GLN A 24 5.86 -5.22 -0.19
N GLU A 25 6.01 -6.28 -0.98
CA GLU A 25 5.64 -6.36 -2.40
C GLU A 25 4.12 -6.44 -2.58
N LEU A 26 3.42 -5.34 -2.27
CA LEU A 26 2.01 -5.17 -2.61
C LEU A 26 1.90 -4.39 -3.93
N GLU A 27 1.33 -5.01 -4.94
CA GLU A 27 1.19 -4.42 -6.26
C GLU A 27 -0.25 -3.97 -6.54
N VAL A 28 -0.41 -2.93 -7.36
CA VAL A 28 -1.73 -2.54 -7.85
C VAL A 28 -2.32 -3.69 -8.67
N GLY A 29 -3.59 -4.01 -8.43
CA GLY A 29 -4.30 -5.17 -8.98
C GLY A 29 -4.33 -6.38 -8.04
N GLU A 30 -3.54 -6.36 -6.96
CA GLU A 30 -3.49 -7.47 -6.02
C GLU A 30 -4.74 -7.56 -5.14
N LYS A 31 -5.19 -8.80 -4.89
CA LYS A 31 -6.29 -9.07 -3.96
C LYS A 31 -5.77 -9.09 -2.52
N VAL A 32 -6.48 -8.38 -1.66
CA VAL A 32 -6.14 -8.22 -0.25
C VAL A 32 -7.36 -8.47 0.62
N LEU A 33 -7.14 -9.01 1.82
CA LEU A 33 -8.17 -9.18 2.83
C LEU A 33 -8.08 -8.05 3.85
N ILE A 34 -9.20 -7.33 4.05
CA ILE A 34 -9.27 -6.29 5.07
C ILE A 34 -9.40 -6.95 6.46
N LYS A 35 -8.48 -6.66 7.37
CA LYS A 35 -8.37 -7.25 8.72
C LYS A 35 -8.86 -6.33 9.85
N ALA A 36 -9.07 -5.05 9.57
CA ALA A 36 -9.47 -4.06 10.57
C ALA A 36 -10.43 -3.00 9.98
N GLY A 37 -11.12 -2.29 10.87
CA GLY A 37 -12.07 -1.24 10.50
C GLY A 37 -13.42 -1.77 9.99
N PRO A 38 -14.27 -0.89 9.44
CA PRO A 38 -15.67 -1.20 9.11
C PRO A 38 -15.84 -2.21 7.97
N PHE A 39 -14.80 -2.43 7.17
CA PHE A 39 -14.80 -3.38 6.05
C PHE A 39 -14.03 -4.66 6.36
N LYS A 40 -13.73 -4.93 7.63
CA LYS A 40 -13.05 -6.16 8.08
C LYS A 40 -13.77 -7.41 7.55
N GLY A 41 -13.01 -8.35 7.03
CA GLY A 41 -13.49 -9.61 6.46
C GLY A 41 -13.81 -9.56 4.97
N ILE A 42 -13.73 -8.38 4.34
CA ILE A 42 -13.99 -8.23 2.90
C ILE A 42 -12.69 -8.38 2.10
N VAL A 43 -12.77 -9.11 0.98
CA VAL A 43 -11.73 -9.16 -0.04
C VAL A 43 -11.90 -7.98 -0.98
N ALA A 44 -10.80 -7.28 -1.24
CA ALA A 44 -10.75 -6.11 -2.10
C ALA A 44 -9.54 -6.17 -3.03
N GLU A 45 -9.55 -5.32 -4.06
CA GLU A 45 -8.42 -5.14 -4.97
C GLU A 45 -7.70 -3.83 -4.65
N LEU A 46 -6.37 -3.85 -4.59
CA LEU A 46 -5.55 -2.65 -4.45
C LEU A 46 -5.53 -1.86 -5.76
N ILE A 47 -6.07 -0.64 -5.76
CA ILE A 47 -6.16 0.18 -6.98
C ILE A 47 -5.08 1.25 -7.04
N LEU A 48 -4.67 1.77 -5.89
CA LEU A 48 -3.64 2.79 -5.81
C LEU A 48 -2.97 2.75 -4.45
N LEU A 49 -1.64 2.77 -4.45
CA LEU A 49 -0.81 2.98 -3.28
C LEU A 49 -0.34 4.44 -3.28
N ARG A 50 -0.89 5.28 -2.41
CA ARG A 50 -0.42 6.68 -2.25
C ARG A 50 0.65 6.77 -1.16
N SER A 51 0.42 6.10 -0.03
CA SER A 51 1.36 5.94 1.08
C SER A 51 0.91 4.78 1.99
N LYS A 52 1.69 4.39 3.00
CA LYS A 52 1.27 3.34 3.98
C LYS A 52 0.01 3.73 4.78
N LYS A 53 -0.21 5.03 4.96
CA LYS A 53 -1.39 5.58 5.66
C LYS A 53 -2.57 5.85 4.73
N SER A 54 -2.37 5.81 3.41
CA SER A 54 -3.42 6.07 2.42
C SER A 54 -3.27 5.19 1.18
N ILE A 55 -4.16 4.21 1.09
CA ILE A 55 -4.34 3.32 -0.05
C ILE A 55 -5.77 3.40 -0.54
N VAL A 56 -5.96 3.08 -1.82
CA VAL A 56 -7.26 2.99 -2.44
C VAL A 56 -7.59 1.54 -2.73
N LEU A 57 -8.71 1.07 -2.20
CA LEU A 57 -9.22 -0.28 -2.45
C LEU A 57 -10.53 -0.23 -3.22
N ARG A 58 -10.76 -1.23 -4.09
CA ARG A 58 -12.05 -1.51 -4.75
C ARG A 58 -12.68 -2.75 -4.11
N LEU A 59 -13.85 -2.55 -3.52
CA LEU A 59 -14.69 -3.62 -2.98
C LEU A 59 -15.64 -4.13 -4.07
N GLU A 60 -15.65 -5.43 -4.36
CA GLU A 60 -16.53 -6.03 -5.40
C GLU A 60 -17.83 -6.61 -4.82
N SER A 61 -17.89 -6.89 -3.51
CA SER A 61 -18.91 -7.74 -2.88
C SER A 61 -20.33 -7.15 -2.80
N LEU A 62 -20.54 -5.90 -3.18
CA LEU A 62 -21.82 -5.18 -3.00
C LEU A 62 -22.60 -4.96 -4.31
N GLY A 63 -22.24 -5.68 -5.39
CA GLY A 63 -22.82 -5.50 -6.73
C GLY A 63 -22.44 -4.18 -7.41
N HIS A 64 -21.61 -3.37 -6.72
CA HIS A 64 -21.10 -2.08 -7.16
C HIS A 64 -19.65 -1.95 -6.68
N ALA A 65 -18.80 -1.31 -7.48
CA ALA A 65 -17.44 -1.00 -7.10
C ALA A 65 -17.43 0.21 -6.14
N ILE A 66 -16.97 0.00 -4.91
CA ILE A 66 -16.83 1.09 -3.92
C ILE A 66 -15.34 1.38 -3.71
N LYS A 67 -14.98 2.66 -3.83
CA LYS A 67 -13.64 3.18 -3.60
C LYS A 67 -13.50 3.68 -2.16
N ILE A 68 -12.57 3.11 -1.39
CA ILE A 68 -12.28 3.54 -0.02
C ILE A 68 -10.84 4.02 0.14
N ASN A 69 -10.61 4.94 1.06
CA ASN A 69 -9.27 5.38 1.47
C ASN A 69 -8.97 4.80 2.86
N THR A 70 -7.92 3.99 3.00
CA THR A 70 -7.55 3.34 4.27
C THR A 70 -6.03 3.18 4.39
N SER A 71 -5.54 2.58 5.47
CA SER A 71 -4.12 2.28 5.67
C SER A 71 -3.78 0.86 5.23
N MET A 72 -2.52 0.66 4.79
CA MET A 72 -1.95 -0.67 4.55
C MET A 72 -2.00 -1.57 5.79
N ALA A 73 -1.92 -1.01 7.00
CA ALA A 73 -1.99 -1.78 8.24
C ALA A 73 -3.34 -2.53 8.42
N PHE A 74 -4.35 -2.18 7.61
CA PHE A 74 -5.68 -2.77 7.70
C PHE A 74 -5.85 -3.94 6.72
N ILE A 75 -4.85 -4.27 5.90
CA ILE A 75 -4.96 -5.29 4.88
C ILE A 75 -3.84 -6.33 4.97
N GLU A 76 -4.13 -7.52 4.47
CA GLU A 76 -3.17 -8.60 4.28
C GLU A 76 -3.25 -9.07 2.82
N SER A 77 -2.11 -9.33 2.19
CA SER A 77 -2.04 -9.93 0.86
C SER A 77 -2.66 -11.33 0.86
N LEU A 78 -3.32 -11.69 -0.24
CA LEU A 78 -3.86 -13.03 -0.47
C LEU A 78 -3.04 -13.85 -1.48
N LYS A 79 -1.77 -13.48 -1.74
CA LYS A 79 -0.83 -14.26 -2.54
C LYS A 79 -0.59 -15.66 -1.94
#